data_AF-A0A1G5AJ67-F1
#
_entry.id   AF-A0A1G5AJ67-F1
#
_cell.length_a   1.000
_cell.length_b   1.000
_cell.length_c   1.000
_cell.angle_alpha   90.00
_cell.angle_beta   90.00
_cell.angle_gamma   90.00
#
_symmetry.space_group_name_H-M   'P 1'
#
loop_
_entity.id
_entity.type
_entity.pdbx_description
1 polymer ?
#
loop_
_entity_poly.entity_id
_entity_poly.type
_entity_poly.pdbx_seq_one_letter_code
_entity_poly.pdbx_strand_id
1 'polypeptide(L)'
;MPVTIRVNGTANSLVHKMSNGVSTATIPDVCKTPTPGGPVPIPYPNIAQSITLSNGTTTVKGDKVMAANKGSKLALSNGDQAGTIGGVKSNVFMKEATWILYSFDVKMDGKNAARFTDKMFHNSENAANLAGILQSVVTDLGLDQEEVDLANKLCEEFCKDLEKGHSKGPKGGWSSDPSKPSGNWSYQLESRLQNAQSSAARAIKKLGGLITERFTRSYGLLIPDVVLMTTNAAGQSVVKRCFDFKFPGDRWRKTQKLRQQKLAGGRKPVKINAKNCQC
;
A
#
# COMPACT_ATOMS: atom_id res chain seq x y z
N MET A 1 -6.33 10.13 0.00
CA MET A 1 -6.82 9.26 1.09
C MET A 1 -6.07 7.95 1.02
N PRO A 2 -5.70 7.28 2.13
CA PRO A 2 -5.00 6.00 2.07
C PRO A 2 -5.85 4.94 1.37
N VAL A 3 -5.22 4.08 0.57
CA VAL A 3 -5.83 2.94 -0.10
C VAL A 3 -5.67 1.72 0.80
N THR A 4 -6.75 1.25 1.44
CA THR A 4 -6.65 0.23 2.49
C THR A 4 -7.30 -1.12 2.14
N ILE A 5 -8.01 -1.20 1.02
CA ILE A 5 -8.84 -2.36 0.68
C ILE A 5 -8.21 -3.21 -0.41
N ARG A 6 -8.05 -4.50 -0.10
CA ARG A 6 -7.53 -5.53 -1.03
C ARG A 6 -8.65 -6.26 -1.73
N VAL A 7 -8.40 -6.62 -2.99
CA VAL A 7 -9.34 -7.32 -3.87
C VAL A 7 -8.55 -8.37 -4.64
N ASN A 8 -8.91 -9.66 -4.55
CA ASN A 8 -8.14 -10.76 -5.15
C ASN A 8 -6.68 -10.87 -4.65
N GLY A 9 -6.51 -11.24 -3.39
CA GLY A 9 -5.19 -11.56 -2.81
C GLY A 9 -4.53 -10.39 -2.09
N THR A 10 -3.20 -10.33 -2.10
CA THR A 10 -2.41 -9.41 -1.28
C THR A 10 -1.88 -8.18 -2.02
N ALA A 11 -1.73 -8.26 -3.34
CA ALA A 11 -1.14 -7.18 -4.13
C ALA A 11 -2.18 -6.18 -4.66
N ASN A 12 -3.34 -6.68 -5.10
CA ASN A 12 -4.37 -5.91 -5.78
C ASN A 12 -5.18 -5.01 -4.82
N SER A 13 -5.05 -3.69 -4.97
CA SER A 13 -5.88 -2.70 -4.28
C SER A 13 -7.16 -2.37 -5.06
N LEU A 14 -8.23 -2.09 -4.30
CA LEU A 14 -9.48 -1.56 -4.81
C LEU A 14 -9.27 -0.13 -5.36
N VAL A 15 -9.87 0.19 -6.51
CA VAL A 15 -9.94 1.58 -6.98
C VAL A 15 -11.20 2.23 -6.39
N HIS A 16 -11.05 3.41 -5.81
CA HIS A 16 -12.16 4.20 -5.27
C HIS A 16 -11.90 5.69 -5.52
N LYS A 17 -12.93 6.52 -5.39
CA LYS A 17 -12.88 7.94 -5.83
C LYS A 17 -11.72 8.75 -5.22
N MET A 18 -11.27 8.40 -4.01
CA MET A 18 -10.18 9.12 -3.33
C MET A 18 -8.87 8.33 -3.26
N SER A 19 -8.71 7.29 -4.09
CA SER A 19 -7.51 6.44 -4.10
C SER A 19 -6.28 7.11 -4.69
N ASN A 20 -6.44 8.32 -5.26
CA ASN A 20 -5.40 9.08 -5.95
C ASN A 20 -4.75 8.30 -7.12
N GLY A 21 -5.50 7.35 -7.68
CA GLY A 21 -5.09 6.60 -8.86
C GLY A 21 -5.06 7.46 -10.11
N VAL A 22 -3.98 7.32 -10.88
CA VAL A 22 -3.76 7.95 -12.20
C VAL A 22 -3.65 6.86 -13.26
N SER A 23 -4.53 6.90 -14.25
CA SER A 23 -4.49 6.02 -15.41
C SER A 23 -3.89 6.79 -16.58
N THR A 24 -2.84 6.28 -17.20
CA THR A 24 -2.21 6.89 -18.37
C THR A 24 -2.28 5.90 -19.52
N ALA A 25 -2.77 6.33 -20.68
CA ALA A 25 -2.82 5.50 -21.86
C ALA A 25 -1.42 5.07 -22.29
N THR A 26 -1.20 3.75 -22.36
CA THR A 26 0.04 3.15 -22.88
C THR A 26 0.01 3.02 -24.39
N ILE A 27 -1.18 2.96 -24.98
CA ILE A 27 -1.44 3.08 -26.40
C ILE A 27 -2.04 4.47 -26.63
N PRO A 28 -1.31 5.40 -27.28
CA PRO A 28 -1.71 6.80 -27.36
C PRO A 28 -2.93 7.00 -28.26
N ASP A 29 -3.64 8.09 -28.04
CA ASP A 29 -4.75 8.50 -28.91
C ASP A 29 -4.20 9.24 -30.12
N VAL A 30 -4.47 8.76 -31.33
CA VAL A 30 -4.03 9.43 -32.56
C VAL A 30 -5.17 10.36 -33.00
N CYS A 31 -4.97 11.66 -32.83
CA CYS A 31 -5.94 12.68 -33.23
C CYS A 31 -5.55 13.35 -34.53
N LYS A 32 -6.54 13.89 -35.25
CA LYS A 32 -6.31 14.78 -36.39
C LYS A 32 -5.98 16.17 -35.85
N THR A 33 -4.74 16.61 -36.07
CA THR A 33 -4.29 17.94 -35.64
C THR A 33 -4.30 18.89 -36.84
N PRO A 34 -4.98 20.05 -36.76
CA PRO A 34 -4.95 21.02 -37.86
C PRO A 34 -3.53 21.52 -38.11
N THR A 35 -3.09 21.48 -39.36
CA THR A 35 -1.84 22.11 -39.81
C THR A 35 -2.10 22.96 -41.06
N PRO A 36 -1.21 23.89 -41.44
CA PRO A 36 -1.35 24.69 -42.65
C PRO A 36 -1.51 23.87 -43.94
N GLY A 37 -1.08 22.61 -43.96
CA GLY A 37 -1.21 21.67 -45.08
C GLY A 37 -2.40 20.69 -44.99
N GLY A 38 -3.28 20.85 -44.00
CA GLY A 38 -4.39 19.93 -43.70
C GLY A 38 -4.21 19.12 -42.41
N PRO A 39 -5.22 18.34 -41.98
CA PRO A 39 -5.15 17.60 -40.71
C PRO A 39 -4.13 16.46 -40.76
N VAL A 40 -3.18 16.44 -39.81
CA VAL A 40 -2.16 15.39 -39.68
C VAL A 40 -2.45 14.51 -38.45
N PRO A 41 -2.35 13.18 -38.55
CA PRO A 41 -2.45 12.28 -37.39
C PRO A 41 -1.28 12.49 -36.40
N ILE A 42 -1.55 12.89 -35.16
CA ILE A 42 -0.54 13.08 -34.10
C ILE A 42 -0.96 12.30 -32.84
N PRO A 43 -0.04 11.52 -32.22
CA PRO A 43 -0.32 10.83 -30.96
C PRO A 43 -0.33 11.78 -29.77
N TYR A 44 -1.37 11.71 -28.94
CA TYR A 44 -1.53 12.49 -27.71
C TYR A 44 -1.50 11.62 -26.46
N PRO A 45 -0.93 12.12 -25.34
CA PRO A 45 -1.10 11.49 -24.04
C PRO A 45 -2.55 11.60 -23.60
N ASN A 46 -3.04 10.57 -22.92
CA ASN A 46 -4.40 10.55 -22.39
C ASN A 46 -4.35 10.06 -20.93
N ILE A 47 -4.67 10.95 -19.99
CA ILE A 47 -4.57 10.71 -18.54
C ILE A 47 -5.94 10.86 -17.89
N ALA A 48 -6.40 9.82 -17.20
CA ALA A 48 -7.64 9.83 -16.42
C ALA A 48 -7.34 9.65 -14.92
N GLN A 49 -8.14 10.31 -14.06
CA GLN A 49 -7.91 10.30 -12.61
C GLN A 49 -9.09 9.72 -11.84
N SER A 50 -8.78 8.88 -10.85
CA SER A 50 -9.76 8.26 -9.92
C SER A 50 -10.68 9.26 -9.22
N ILE A 51 -10.24 10.51 -9.00
CA ILE A 51 -11.08 11.56 -8.39
C ILE A 51 -12.33 11.88 -9.22
N THR A 52 -12.29 11.62 -10.52
CA THR A 52 -13.41 11.81 -11.44
C THR A 52 -14.30 10.58 -11.57
N LEU A 53 -14.13 9.58 -10.69
CA LEU A 53 -14.95 8.36 -10.67
C LEU A 53 -16.44 8.70 -10.58
N SER A 54 -17.18 8.18 -11.56
CA SER A 54 -18.64 8.24 -11.67
C SER A 54 -19.20 6.84 -11.94
N ASN A 55 -20.51 6.68 -11.72
CA ASN A 55 -21.21 5.40 -11.88
C ASN A 55 -20.58 4.24 -11.09
N GLY A 56 -19.98 4.57 -9.94
CA GLY A 56 -19.47 3.60 -8.97
C GLY A 56 -20.56 3.05 -8.04
N THR A 57 -20.11 2.42 -6.97
CA THR A 57 -21.00 1.85 -5.96
C THR A 57 -21.84 2.92 -5.25
N THR A 58 -23.07 2.55 -4.93
CA THR A 58 -24.04 3.36 -4.20
C THR A 58 -24.13 2.92 -2.73
N THR A 59 -24.20 1.61 -2.48
CA THR A 59 -24.40 1.04 -1.14
C THR A 59 -23.07 0.64 -0.50
N VAL A 60 -22.14 0.04 -1.24
CA VAL A 60 -20.80 -0.29 -0.73
C VAL A 60 -19.86 0.92 -0.83
N LYS A 61 -19.01 1.15 0.18
CA LYS A 61 -17.98 2.21 0.16
C LYS A 61 -16.58 1.62 0.23
N GLY A 62 -15.69 2.09 -0.65
CA GLY A 62 -14.26 1.87 -0.59
C GLY A 62 -13.59 3.04 0.14
N ASP A 63 -12.96 2.79 1.27
CA ASP A 63 -12.35 3.82 2.13
C ASP A 63 -13.31 5.00 2.40
N LYS A 64 -14.56 4.69 2.79
CA LYS A 64 -15.65 5.66 3.07
C LYS A 64 -16.16 6.44 1.86
N VAL A 65 -15.68 6.16 0.64
CA VAL A 65 -16.15 6.80 -0.60
C VAL A 65 -16.64 5.80 -1.63
N MET A 66 -17.17 6.30 -2.75
CA MET A 66 -17.60 5.49 -3.88
C MET A 66 -16.45 4.62 -4.40
N ALA A 67 -16.69 3.31 -4.51
CA ALA A 67 -15.76 2.35 -5.08
C ALA A 67 -16.07 2.10 -6.57
N ALA A 68 -15.05 1.72 -7.34
CA ALA A 68 -15.21 1.37 -8.73
C ALA A 68 -15.60 -0.11 -8.89
N ASN A 69 -16.61 -0.37 -9.70
CA ASN A 69 -17.08 -1.70 -10.07
C ASN A 69 -17.43 -1.75 -11.57
N LYS A 70 -17.93 -2.89 -12.05
CA LYS A 70 -18.30 -3.05 -13.46
C LYS A 70 -19.33 -2.00 -13.89
N GLY A 71 -18.99 -1.24 -14.93
CA GLY A 71 -19.79 -0.10 -15.43
C GLY A 71 -19.42 1.27 -14.86
N SER A 72 -18.48 1.34 -13.91
CA SER A 72 -17.89 2.61 -13.47
C SER A 72 -17.01 3.25 -14.54
N LYS A 73 -16.83 4.57 -14.42
CA LYS A 73 -16.07 5.36 -15.40
C LYS A 73 -15.25 6.45 -14.72
N LEU A 74 -14.11 6.81 -15.29
CA LEU A 74 -13.37 8.03 -14.93
C LEU A 74 -13.77 9.12 -15.94
N ALA A 75 -14.48 10.14 -15.46
CA ALA A 75 -15.25 11.04 -16.33
C ALA A 75 -14.41 11.95 -17.23
N LEU A 76 -13.14 12.20 -16.90
CA LEU A 76 -12.28 13.11 -17.67
C LEU A 76 -10.93 12.47 -17.98
N SER A 77 -10.59 12.44 -19.27
CA SER A 77 -9.21 12.28 -19.72
C SER A 77 -8.62 13.59 -20.22
N ASN A 78 -7.44 13.98 -19.74
CA ASN A 78 -6.72 15.18 -20.16
C ASN A 78 -5.40 14.81 -20.89
N GLY A 79 -4.94 15.67 -21.80
CA GLY A 79 -3.63 15.54 -22.48
C GLY A 79 -3.66 15.66 -24.01
N ASP A 80 -4.86 15.72 -24.57
CA ASP A 80 -5.18 15.71 -26.00
C ASP A 80 -5.38 17.13 -26.60
N GLN A 81 -5.29 18.19 -25.79
CA GLN A 81 -5.77 19.58 -26.04
C GLN A 81 -5.34 20.26 -27.35
N ALA A 82 -4.28 19.82 -28.03
CA ALA A 82 -3.88 20.40 -29.32
C ALA A 82 -4.54 19.72 -30.55
N GLY A 83 -5.21 18.57 -30.38
CA GLY A 83 -5.90 17.83 -31.45
C GLY A 83 -7.39 18.18 -31.57
N THR A 84 -7.71 19.43 -31.89
CA THR A 84 -9.08 20.00 -31.85
C THR A 84 -10.11 19.33 -32.80
N ILE A 85 -9.68 18.46 -33.71
CA ILE A 85 -10.56 17.72 -34.64
C ILE A 85 -10.89 16.30 -34.12
N GLY A 86 -10.30 15.87 -32.99
CA GLY A 86 -10.58 14.59 -32.33
C GLY A 86 -9.84 13.38 -32.94
N GLY A 87 -10.11 12.19 -32.38
CA GLY A 87 -9.46 10.93 -32.79
C GLY A 87 -9.68 10.61 -34.28
N VAL A 88 -8.65 10.07 -34.96
CA VAL A 88 -8.67 9.79 -36.41
C VAL A 88 -9.88 8.97 -36.86
N LYS A 89 -10.33 8.05 -36.01
CA LYS A 89 -11.45 7.13 -36.28
C LYS A 89 -12.79 7.59 -35.72
N SER A 90 -12.79 8.37 -34.63
CA SER A 90 -13.97 8.60 -33.79
C SER A 90 -14.43 10.05 -33.72
N ASN A 91 -13.58 11.01 -34.07
CA ASN A 91 -13.79 12.46 -33.90
C ASN A 91 -14.17 12.88 -32.46
N VAL A 92 -13.88 12.08 -31.43
CA VAL A 92 -14.16 12.43 -30.02
C VAL A 92 -12.92 12.85 -29.27
N PHE A 93 -13.14 13.67 -28.24
CA PHE A 93 -12.12 14.36 -27.46
C PHE A 93 -12.54 14.40 -25.98
N MET A 94 -11.61 14.21 -25.03
CA MET A 94 -11.87 14.22 -23.57
C MET A 94 -12.99 13.28 -23.07
N LYS A 95 -13.18 12.11 -23.69
CA LYS A 95 -14.20 11.16 -23.23
C LYS A 95 -13.71 10.30 -22.07
N GLU A 96 -14.67 9.68 -21.41
CA GLU A 96 -14.49 8.80 -20.26
C GLU A 96 -13.48 7.67 -20.49
N ALA A 97 -12.81 7.27 -19.42
CA ALA A 97 -12.04 6.03 -19.35
C ALA A 97 -12.83 4.94 -18.62
N THR A 98 -12.90 3.74 -19.20
CA THR A 98 -13.67 2.60 -18.69
C THR A 98 -12.79 1.37 -18.51
N TRP A 99 -13.11 0.53 -17.54
CA TRP A 99 -12.36 -0.70 -17.29
C TRP A 99 -12.68 -1.80 -18.31
N ILE A 100 -11.63 -2.49 -18.77
CA ILE A 100 -11.69 -3.68 -19.63
C ILE A 100 -11.81 -4.94 -18.78
N LEU A 101 -11.00 -5.01 -17.72
CA LEU A 101 -10.91 -6.13 -16.80
C LEU A 101 -11.50 -5.77 -15.45
N TYR A 102 -11.92 -6.80 -14.71
CA TYR A 102 -12.47 -6.68 -13.37
C TYR A 102 -12.08 -7.92 -12.55
N SER A 103 -12.31 -7.86 -11.24
CA SER A 103 -12.27 -9.03 -10.36
C SER A 103 -13.19 -10.15 -10.86
N PHE A 104 -12.77 -11.41 -10.76
CA PHE A 104 -13.60 -12.55 -11.15
C PHE A 104 -14.59 -13.00 -10.07
N ASP A 105 -14.28 -12.75 -8.80
CA ASP A 105 -14.93 -13.32 -7.61
C ASP A 105 -15.44 -12.25 -6.63
N VAL A 106 -14.76 -11.10 -6.51
CA VAL A 106 -15.17 -10.01 -5.63
C VAL A 106 -16.15 -9.10 -6.37
N LYS A 107 -17.34 -8.96 -5.78
CA LYS A 107 -18.41 -8.09 -6.30
C LYS A 107 -18.81 -7.06 -5.24
N MET A 108 -19.17 -5.86 -5.71
CA MET A 108 -19.76 -4.78 -4.93
C MET A 108 -21.00 -4.29 -5.66
N ASP A 109 -22.11 -4.13 -4.93
CA ASP A 109 -23.43 -3.84 -5.50
C ASP A 109 -23.81 -4.85 -6.60
N GLY A 110 -23.46 -6.13 -6.40
CA GLY A 110 -23.71 -7.21 -7.37
C GLY A 110 -22.81 -7.20 -8.61
N LYS A 111 -21.90 -6.22 -8.74
CA LYS A 111 -21.01 -6.04 -9.91
C LYS A 111 -19.55 -6.26 -9.56
N ASN A 112 -18.76 -6.80 -10.49
CA ASN A 112 -17.35 -7.11 -10.27
C ASN A 112 -16.53 -5.87 -9.86
N ALA A 113 -15.67 -6.01 -8.85
CA ALA A 113 -14.81 -4.93 -8.36
C ALA A 113 -13.72 -4.54 -9.38
N ALA A 114 -13.38 -3.25 -9.46
CA ALA A 114 -12.26 -2.77 -10.27
C ALA A 114 -10.99 -2.60 -9.43
N ARG A 115 -9.89 -3.20 -9.90
CA ARG A 115 -8.58 -3.22 -9.25
C ARG A 115 -7.62 -2.30 -9.99
N PHE A 116 -6.54 -1.87 -9.35
CA PHE A 116 -5.57 -1.01 -10.02
C PHE A 116 -4.85 -1.67 -11.18
N THR A 117 -4.66 -2.99 -11.14
CA THR A 117 -4.02 -3.75 -12.23
C THR A 117 -4.95 -4.01 -13.41
N ASP A 118 -6.24 -3.67 -13.28
CA ASP A 118 -7.20 -3.85 -14.35
C ASP A 118 -6.96 -2.83 -15.47
N LYS A 119 -6.99 -3.32 -16.71
CA LYS A 119 -6.76 -2.52 -17.91
C LYS A 119 -7.94 -1.60 -18.19
N MET A 120 -7.70 -0.49 -18.88
CA MET A 120 -8.73 0.49 -19.18
C MET A 120 -8.70 0.94 -20.64
N PHE A 121 -9.87 1.20 -21.20
CA PHE A 121 -10.01 2.04 -22.38
C PHE A 121 -10.02 3.51 -21.97
N HIS A 122 -9.57 4.37 -22.87
CA HIS A 122 -9.44 5.81 -22.71
C HIS A 122 -10.06 6.51 -23.92
N ASN A 123 -10.60 7.72 -23.69
CA ASN A 123 -11.32 8.53 -24.69
C ASN A 123 -12.33 7.72 -25.52
N SER A 124 -13.28 7.05 -24.88
CA SER A 124 -14.29 6.24 -25.58
C SER A 124 -13.69 5.18 -26.51
N GLU A 125 -12.70 4.44 -26.01
CA GLU A 125 -12.04 3.30 -26.68
C GLU A 125 -11.08 3.65 -27.83
N ASN A 126 -10.67 4.92 -27.97
CA ASN A 126 -9.63 5.32 -28.94
C ASN A 126 -8.21 5.08 -28.44
N ALA A 127 -8.04 5.04 -27.12
CA ALA A 127 -6.78 4.77 -26.46
C ALA A 127 -6.96 3.66 -25.42
N ALA A 128 -5.86 3.06 -25.00
CA ALA A 128 -5.89 2.02 -23.97
C ALA A 128 -4.71 2.14 -23.01
N ASN A 129 -5.02 1.90 -21.73
CA ASN A 129 -4.04 1.64 -20.70
C ASN A 129 -4.00 0.13 -20.42
N LEU A 130 -2.89 -0.51 -20.80
CA LEU A 130 -2.66 -1.93 -20.59
C LEU A 130 -1.84 -2.22 -19.31
N ALA A 131 -1.26 -1.19 -18.68
CA ALA A 131 -0.49 -1.29 -17.45
C ALA A 131 -1.34 -1.19 -16.18
N GLY A 132 -2.57 -0.68 -16.30
CA GLY A 132 -3.47 -0.41 -15.18
C GLY A 132 -3.22 0.95 -14.53
N ILE A 133 -4.01 1.27 -13.53
CA ILE A 133 -3.97 2.54 -12.80
C ILE A 133 -2.77 2.57 -11.86
N LEU A 134 -1.95 3.62 -11.93
CA LEU A 134 -0.95 3.91 -10.93
C LEU A 134 -1.64 4.42 -9.67
N GLN A 135 -1.71 3.59 -8.63
CA GLN A 135 -2.16 3.99 -7.29
C GLN A 135 -1.30 3.30 -6.24
N SER A 136 -1.32 3.82 -5.00
CA SER A 136 -0.62 3.18 -3.89
C SER A 136 -1.13 1.75 -3.68
N VAL A 137 -0.21 0.80 -3.49
CA VAL A 137 -0.55 -0.56 -3.04
C VAL A 137 -1.15 -0.51 -1.64
N VAL A 138 -2.02 -1.47 -1.31
CA VAL A 138 -2.61 -1.53 0.03
C VAL A 138 -1.51 -1.69 1.08
N THR A 139 -1.33 -0.67 1.92
CA THR A 139 -0.42 -0.72 3.06
C THR A 139 -1.06 -1.62 4.14
N ASP A 140 -0.49 -2.81 4.32
CA ASP A 140 -1.11 -4.04 4.85
C ASP A 140 -1.58 -4.04 6.33
N LEU A 141 -1.66 -2.90 7.03
CA LEU A 141 -1.81 -2.94 8.48
C LEU A 141 -2.71 -1.85 9.08
N GLY A 142 -3.34 -1.01 8.23
CA GLY A 142 -4.09 0.16 8.70
C GLY A 142 -3.18 1.10 9.49
N LEU A 143 -1.96 1.26 8.97
CA LEU A 143 -0.93 2.11 9.55
C LEU A 143 -0.96 3.48 8.88
N ASP A 144 -0.78 4.52 9.68
CA ASP A 144 -0.50 5.86 9.13
C ASP A 144 0.97 6.00 8.70
N GLN A 145 1.31 7.12 8.08
CA GLN A 145 2.62 7.29 7.45
C GLN A 145 3.79 7.12 8.44
N GLU A 146 3.69 7.67 9.65
CA GLU A 146 4.73 7.54 10.68
C GLU A 146 4.92 6.08 11.10
N GLU A 147 3.80 5.35 11.25
CA GLU A 147 3.81 3.92 11.57
C GLU A 147 4.43 3.10 10.43
N VAL A 148 4.18 3.48 9.17
CA VAL A 148 4.77 2.84 7.98
C VAL A 148 6.27 3.11 7.89
N ASP A 149 6.71 4.35 8.09
CA ASP A 149 8.12 4.73 8.00
C ASP A 149 8.95 4.00 9.05
N LEU A 150 8.44 3.94 10.30
CA LEU A 150 9.05 3.16 11.35
C LEU A 150 9.04 1.65 11.03
N ALA A 151 7.92 1.10 10.57
CA ALA A 151 7.83 -0.32 10.19
C ALA A 151 8.86 -0.69 9.11
N ASN A 152 8.99 0.15 8.07
CA ASN A 152 9.94 -0.05 6.98
C ASN A 152 11.38 -0.05 7.49
N LYS A 153 11.72 0.90 8.37
CA LYS A 153 13.07 0.93 8.97
C LYS A 153 13.34 -0.29 9.84
N LEU A 154 12.37 -0.73 10.64
CA LEU A 154 12.48 -1.96 11.43
C LEU A 154 12.61 -3.20 10.55
N CYS A 155 11.88 -3.26 9.44
CA CYS A 155 11.98 -4.33 8.46
C CYS A 155 13.35 -4.39 7.78
N GLU A 156 13.93 -3.25 7.40
CA GLU A 156 15.29 -3.18 6.85
C GLU A 156 16.31 -3.80 7.82
N GLU A 157 16.26 -3.41 9.09
CA GLU A 157 17.18 -3.92 10.11
C GLU A 157 16.92 -5.39 10.46
N PHE A 158 15.66 -5.81 10.44
CA PHE A 158 15.26 -7.20 10.63
C PHE A 158 15.76 -8.10 9.49
N CYS A 159 15.60 -7.71 8.22
CA CYS A 159 16.05 -8.54 7.09
C CYS A 159 17.58 -8.73 7.10
N LYS A 160 18.36 -7.69 7.46
CA LYS A 160 19.81 -7.79 7.63
C LYS A 160 20.23 -8.83 8.66
N ASP A 161 19.53 -8.89 9.80
CA ASP A 161 19.85 -9.86 10.86
C ASP A 161 19.27 -11.24 10.56
N LEU A 162 18.15 -11.32 9.82
CA LEU A 162 17.58 -12.58 9.36
C LEU A 162 18.58 -13.38 8.53
N GLU A 163 19.24 -12.74 7.58
CA GLU A 163 20.23 -13.35 6.69
C GLU A 163 21.46 -13.90 7.40
N LYS A 164 21.78 -13.40 8.60
CA LYS A 164 22.95 -13.85 9.36
C LYS A 164 22.80 -15.24 9.96
N GLY A 165 21.57 -15.69 10.23
CA GLY A 165 21.30 -17.00 10.84
C GLY A 165 20.33 -17.89 10.07
N HIS A 166 19.71 -17.36 9.03
CA HIS A 166 18.69 -18.07 8.26
C HIS A 166 19.00 -17.99 6.78
N SER A 167 18.45 -18.94 6.03
CA SER A 167 18.56 -18.98 4.58
C SER A 167 17.18 -19.09 3.96
N LYS A 168 17.02 -18.44 2.80
CA LYS A 168 15.78 -18.40 2.05
C LYS A 168 15.71 -19.63 1.15
N GLY A 169 14.66 -20.44 1.35
CA GLY A 169 14.39 -21.62 0.54
C GLY A 169 13.78 -21.26 -0.82
N PRO A 170 13.71 -22.23 -1.75
CA PRO A 170 13.24 -22.02 -3.13
C PRO A 170 11.76 -21.59 -3.21
N LYS A 171 10.95 -21.87 -2.19
CA LYS A 171 9.55 -21.43 -2.09
C LYS A 171 9.39 -20.06 -1.38
N GLY A 172 10.51 -19.36 -1.13
CA GLY A 172 10.53 -18.05 -0.46
C GLY A 172 10.39 -18.09 1.07
N GLY A 173 10.25 -19.26 1.68
CA GLY A 173 10.25 -19.41 3.13
C GLY A 173 11.65 -19.30 3.73
N TRP A 174 11.75 -18.78 4.95
CA TRP A 174 13.01 -18.69 5.68
C TRP A 174 13.09 -19.74 6.77
N SER A 175 14.24 -20.41 6.90
CA SER A 175 14.53 -21.41 7.93
C SER A 175 15.94 -21.24 8.49
N SER A 176 16.17 -21.75 9.70
CA SER A 176 17.50 -21.75 10.31
C SER A 176 18.50 -22.49 9.43
N ASP A 177 19.69 -21.93 9.27
CA ASP A 177 20.76 -22.51 8.47
C ASP A 177 21.85 -23.07 9.38
N PRO A 178 22.09 -24.40 9.39
CA PRO A 178 23.13 -25.00 10.22
C PRO A 178 24.56 -24.51 9.91
N SER A 179 24.80 -23.96 8.72
CA SER A 179 26.10 -23.39 8.34
C SER A 179 26.34 -22.00 8.91
N LYS A 180 25.30 -21.36 9.47
CA LYS A 180 25.33 -20.01 10.00
C LYS A 180 25.32 -19.99 11.53
N PRO A 181 25.75 -18.90 12.17
CA PRO A 181 25.68 -18.76 13.61
C PRO A 181 24.27 -19.02 14.15
N SER A 182 24.19 -19.79 15.22
CA SER A 182 22.95 -19.97 15.98
C SER A 182 22.84 -18.92 17.08
N GLY A 183 21.64 -18.55 17.45
CA GLY A 183 21.43 -17.56 18.50
C GLY A 183 19.99 -17.10 18.64
N ASN A 184 19.72 -16.34 19.70
CA ASN A 184 18.44 -15.66 19.87
C ASN A 184 18.44 -14.35 19.05
N TRP A 185 18.04 -14.47 17.78
CA TRP A 185 18.07 -13.37 16.82
C TRP A 185 17.18 -12.18 17.20
N SER A 186 16.05 -12.42 17.89
CA SER A 186 15.21 -11.31 18.41
C SER A 186 16.00 -10.47 19.40
N TYR A 187 16.59 -11.13 20.40
CA TYR A 187 17.38 -10.47 21.43
C TYR A 187 18.61 -9.76 20.86
N GLN A 188 19.30 -10.37 19.90
CA GLN A 188 20.47 -9.76 19.24
C GLN A 188 20.09 -8.51 18.44
N LEU A 189 18.98 -8.56 17.70
CA LEU A 189 18.45 -7.40 16.98
C LEU A 189 18.08 -6.29 17.98
N GLU A 190 17.31 -6.60 19.02
CA GLU A 190 16.94 -5.64 20.06
C GLU A 190 18.18 -4.99 20.71
N SER A 191 19.17 -5.77 21.12
CA SER A 191 20.41 -5.27 21.71
C SER A 191 21.19 -4.36 20.76
N ARG A 192 21.25 -4.72 19.47
CA ARG A 192 21.89 -3.89 18.44
C ARG A 192 21.16 -2.58 18.23
N LEU A 193 19.82 -2.60 18.23
CA LEU A 193 19.00 -1.40 18.08
C LEU A 193 19.04 -0.53 19.36
N GLN A 194 19.23 -1.10 20.55
CA GLN A 194 19.43 -0.34 21.78
C GLN A 194 20.75 0.44 21.82
N ASN A 195 21.77 0.01 21.06
CA ASN A 195 23.03 0.73 20.99
C ASN A 195 22.83 2.10 20.29
N ALA A 196 22.70 3.15 21.10
CA ALA A 196 22.44 4.52 20.67
C ALA A 196 23.51 5.09 19.71
N GLN A 197 24.72 4.52 19.67
CA GLN A 197 25.76 4.93 18.73
C GLN A 197 25.50 4.41 17.30
N SER A 198 24.71 3.35 17.16
CA SER A 198 24.39 2.77 15.86
C SER A 198 23.55 3.72 15.00
N SER A 199 23.79 3.72 13.69
CA SER A 199 22.99 4.49 12.73
C SER A 199 21.53 4.04 12.72
N ALA A 200 21.29 2.75 12.92
CA ALA A 200 19.96 2.16 13.02
C ALA A 200 19.17 2.72 14.22
N ALA A 201 19.76 2.72 15.42
CA ALA A 201 19.14 3.27 16.62
C ALA A 201 18.79 4.75 16.46
N ARG A 202 19.71 5.54 15.89
CA ARG A 202 19.49 6.97 15.63
C ARG A 202 18.36 7.20 14.63
N ALA A 203 18.28 6.41 13.56
CA ALA A 203 17.20 6.50 12.58
C ALA A 203 15.84 6.15 13.20
N ILE A 204 15.76 5.07 13.98
CA ILE A 204 14.53 4.66 14.68
C ILE A 204 14.08 5.74 15.67
N LYS A 205 15.01 6.30 16.45
CA LYS A 205 14.71 7.38 17.39
C LYS A 205 14.21 8.65 16.68
N LYS A 206 14.79 8.98 15.51
CA LYS A 206 14.33 10.11 14.68
C LYS A 206 12.89 9.92 14.18
N LEU A 207 12.49 8.67 13.94
CA LEU A 207 11.11 8.29 13.58
C LEU A 207 10.18 8.16 14.80
N GLY A 208 10.64 8.51 16.01
CA GLY A 208 9.84 8.44 17.25
C GLY A 208 9.71 7.03 17.85
N GLY A 209 10.45 6.05 17.31
CA GLY A 209 10.48 4.70 17.86
C GLY A 209 11.35 4.61 19.12
N LEU A 210 10.83 3.99 20.16
CA LEU A 210 11.54 3.66 21.39
C LEU A 210 11.68 2.14 21.50
N ILE A 211 12.87 1.67 21.84
CA ILE A 211 13.24 0.26 21.75
C ILE A 211 13.20 -0.35 23.16
N THR A 212 12.47 -1.47 23.29
CA THR A 212 12.40 -2.30 24.51
C THR A 212 11.93 -1.55 25.75
N GLU A 213 10.97 -0.65 25.58
CA GLU A 213 10.37 0.11 26.68
C GLU A 213 9.56 -0.78 27.63
N ARG A 214 9.73 -0.57 28.92
CA ARG A 214 9.11 -1.38 29.97
C ARG A 214 7.81 -0.75 30.45
N PHE A 215 6.72 -1.50 30.38
CA PHE A 215 5.41 -1.08 30.87
C PHE A 215 4.90 -2.01 31.96
N THR A 216 4.68 -1.47 33.15
CA THR A 216 4.00 -2.17 34.25
C THR A 216 2.49 -2.04 34.09
N ARG A 217 1.76 -3.16 34.16
CA ARG A 217 0.29 -3.20 34.16
C ARG A 217 -0.20 -4.10 35.28
N SER A 218 -1.50 -4.04 35.57
CA SER A 218 -2.18 -4.82 36.62
C SER A 218 -1.94 -6.34 36.54
N TYR A 219 -1.47 -6.86 35.40
CA TYR A 219 -1.22 -8.29 35.16
C TYR A 219 0.24 -8.60 34.81
N GLY A 220 1.18 -7.77 35.27
CA GLY A 220 2.63 -8.00 35.14
C GLY A 220 3.32 -7.18 34.04
N LEU A 221 4.62 -7.43 33.89
CA LEU A 221 5.53 -6.70 33.00
C LEU A 221 5.22 -6.97 31.52
N LEU A 222 5.13 -5.91 30.72
CA LEU A 222 5.00 -5.97 29.27
C LEU A 222 6.14 -5.19 28.64
N ILE A 223 6.84 -5.83 27.71
CA ILE A 223 7.96 -5.23 26.98
C ILE A 223 7.72 -5.54 25.51
N PRO A 224 7.11 -4.63 24.74
CA PRO A 224 7.15 -4.70 23.28
C PRO A 224 8.56 -4.39 22.79
N ASP A 225 8.96 -4.97 21.66
CA ASP A 225 10.32 -4.81 21.16
C ASP A 225 10.58 -3.37 20.71
N VAL A 226 9.59 -2.73 20.06
CA VAL A 226 9.61 -1.31 19.74
C VAL A 226 8.23 -0.70 19.95
N VAL A 227 8.16 0.52 20.47
CA VAL A 227 6.93 1.31 20.60
C VAL A 227 7.07 2.64 19.87
N LEU A 228 6.00 3.07 19.22
CA LEU A 228 5.86 4.42 18.70
C LEU A 228 5.00 5.22 19.68
N MET A 229 5.50 6.36 20.12
CA MET A 229 4.79 7.26 21.04
C MET A 229 4.00 8.32 20.26
N THR A 230 2.92 8.81 20.86
CA THR A 230 2.16 9.96 20.36
C THR A 230 1.62 10.76 21.54
N THR A 231 1.16 11.98 21.29
CA THR A 231 0.55 12.82 22.30
C THR A 231 -0.97 12.72 22.17
N ASN A 232 -1.67 12.40 23.26
CA ASN A 232 -3.14 12.37 23.26
C ASN A 232 -3.72 13.79 23.32
N ALA A 233 -5.05 13.91 23.20
CA ALA A 233 -5.75 15.20 23.26
C ALA A 233 -5.56 15.94 24.61
N ALA A 234 -5.14 15.25 25.66
CA ALA A 234 -4.84 15.81 26.98
C ALA A 234 -3.34 16.20 27.14
N GLY A 235 -2.55 16.16 26.06
CA GLY A 235 -1.13 16.51 26.10
C GLY A 235 -0.20 15.43 26.69
N GLN A 236 -0.71 14.23 26.96
CA GLN A 236 0.07 13.15 27.57
C GLN A 236 0.69 12.25 26.50
N SER A 237 1.97 11.90 26.71
CA SER A 237 2.66 10.89 25.90
C SER A 237 2.07 9.51 26.15
N VAL A 238 1.49 8.91 25.11
CA VAL A 238 0.89 7.57 25.12
C VAL A 238 1.48 6.72 24.01
N VAL A 239 1.37 5.40 24.15
CA VAL A 239 1.79 4.47 23.09
C VAL A 239 0.79 4.52 21.94
N LYS A 240 1.26 4.91 20.76
CA LYS A 240 0.50 4.89 19.50
C LYS A 240 0.42 3.47 18.95
N ARG A 241 1.56 2.78 18.88
CA ARG A 241 1.68 1.46 18.26
C ARG A 241 2.80 0.65 18.90
N CYS A 242 2.60 -0.67 18.97
CA CYS A 242 3.63 -1.63 19.34
C CYS A 242 4.10 -2.40 18.10
N PHE A 243 5.40 -2.65 18.00
CA PHE A 243 6.04 -3.47 16.97
C PHE A 243 6.80 -4.61 17.65
N ASP A 244 6.78 -5.78 17.04
CA ASP A 244 7.34 -7.00 17.63
C ASP A 244 8.02 -7.84 16.54
N PHE A 245 9.29 -8.16 16.76
CA PHE A 245 10.12 -8.99 15.89
C PHE A 245 9.75 -10.45 16.07
N LYS A 246 9.54 -11.14 14.95
CA LYS A 246 9.15 -12.54 14.93
C LYS A 246 9.97 -13.25 13.85
N PHE A 247 11.15 -13.71 14.25
CA PHE A 247 12.04 -14.52 13.43
C PHE A 247 11.40 -15.88 13.08
N PRO A 248 11.92 -16.61 12.08
CA PRO A 248 11.45 -17.95 11.76
C PRO A 248 11.38 -18.84 13.01
N GLY A 249 10.24 -19.51 13.19
CA GLY A 249 9.97 -20.32 14.39
C GLY A 249 9.39 -19.55 15.58
N ASP A 250 9.54 -18.23 15.64
CA ASP A 250 9.01 -17.40 16.74
C ASP A 250 7.53 -17.05 16.54
N ARG A 251 6.76 -17.20 17.63
CA ARG A 251 5.30 -17.05 17.65
C ARG A 251 4.88 -16.13 18.79
N TRP A 252 3.75 -15.46 18.57
CA TRP A 252 3.11 -14.67 19.61
C TRP A 252 2.74 -15.53 20.82
N ARG A 253 3.08 -15.06 22.02
CA ARG A 253 2.59 -15.70 23.26
C ARG A 253 1.10 -15.44 23.42
N LYS A 254 0.39 -16.35 24.10
CA LYS A 254 -1.10 -16.38 24.20
C LYS A 254 -1.75 -15.01 24.47
N THR A 255 -1.19 -14.20 25.36
CA THR A 255 -1.76 -12.90 25.76
C THR A 255 -1.00 -11.68 25.24
N GLN A 256 0.12 -11.87 24.55
CA GLN A 256 1.02 -10.79 24.13
C GLN A 256 0.31 -9.79 23.22
N LYS A 257 -0.36 -10.29 22.17
CA LYS A 257 -1.11 -9.43 21.23
C LYS A 257 -2.16 -8.58 21.92
N LEU A 258 -2.96 -9.20 22.79
CA LEU A 258 -4.04 -8.53 23.50
C LEU A 258 -3.51 -7.45 24.45
N ARG A 259 -2.42 -7.75 25.17
CA ARG A 259 -1.80 -6.80 26.11
C ARG A 259 -1.19 -5.61 25.38
N GLN A 260 -0.48 -5.84 24.27
CA GLN A 260 0.07 -4.77 23.43
C GLN A 260 -1.02 -3.95 22.74
N GLN A 261 -2.12 -4.59 22.33
CA GLN A 261 -3.27 -3.89 21.76
C GLN A 261 -3.93 -2.97 22.80
N LYS A 262 -4.11 -3.44 24.04
CA LYS A 262 -4.56 -2.61 25.16
C LYS A 262 -3.57 -1.50 25.52
N LEU A 263 -2.28 -1.70 25.26
CA LEU A 263 -1.26 -0.66 25.46
C LEU A 263 -1.40 0.45 24.44
N ALA A 264 -1.62 0.11 23.18
CA ALA A 264 -1.75 1.03 22.05
C ALA A 264 -3.18 1.59 21.85
N GLY A 265 -3.99 1.66 22.91
CA GLY A 265 -5.36 2.20 22.84
C GLY A 265 -6.29 1.45 21.88
N GLY A 266 -6.15 0.13 21.77
CA GLY A 266 -6.97 -0.73 20.91
C GLY A 266 -6.37 -1.01 19.53
N ARG A 267 -5.27 -0.34 19.17
CA ARG A 267 -4.53 -0.57 17.92
C ARG A 267 -3.76 -1.89 17.97
N LYS A 268 -3.96 -2.75 16.97
CA LYS A 268 -3.27 -4.05 16.90
C LYS A 268 -1.75 -3.84 16.77
N PRO A 269 -0.92 -4.65 17.45
CA PRO A 269 0.52 -4.58 17.28
C PRO A 269 0.94 -5.03 15.87
N VAL A 270 2.01 -4.44 15.37
CA VAL A 270 2.62 -4.74 14.08
C VAL A 270 3.61 -5.88 14.25
N LYS A 271 3.43 -6.93 13.44
CA LYS A 271 4.37 -8.05 13.39
C LYS A 271 5.47 -7.74 12.37
N ILE A 272 6.71 -7.63 12.82
CA ILE A 272 7.90 -7.51 11.97
C ILE A 272 8.44 -8.93 11.73
N ASN A 273 8.24 -9.46 10.53
CA ASN A 273 8.71 -10.80 10.15
C ASN A 273 9.02 -10.86 8.65
N ALA A 274 9.68 -11.94 8.22
CA ALA A 274 10.12 -12.10 6.83
C ALA A 274 8.99 -11.88 5.81
N LYS A 275 7.78 -12.41 6.08
CA LYS A 275 6.63 -12.24 5.19
C LYS A 275 6.15 -10.78 5.09
N ASN A 276 5.99 -10.09 6.22
CA ASN A 276 5.47 -8.72 6.22
C ASN A 276 6.52 -7.71 5.74
N CYS A 277 7.80 -8.00 5.99
CA CYS A 277 8.93 -7.19 5.57
C CYS A 277 9.40 -7.49 4.15
N GLN A 278 8.86 -8.53 3.51
CA GLN A 278 9.26 -8.97 2.17
C GLN A 278 10.78 -9.24 2.06
N CYS A 279 11.36 -9.81 3.12
CA CYS A 279 12.67 -10.45 3.02
C CYS A 279 12.52 -11.71 2.13
#